data_AF-A0A094S695-F1
#
_entry.id   AF-A0A094S695-F1
#
_cell.length_a   1.000
_cell.length_b   1.000
_cell.length_c   1.000
_cell.angle_alpha   90.00
_cell.angle_beta   90.00
_cell.angle_gamma   90.00
#
_symmetry.space_group_name_H-M   'P 1'
#
loop_
_entity.id
_entity.type
_entity.pdbx_description
1 polymer ?
#
loop_
_entity_poly.entity_id
_entity_poly.type
_entity_poly.pdbx_seq_one_letter_code
_entity_poly.pdbx_strand_id
1 'polypeptide(L)'
;MSFYGIVDGSESSLKHFLAQLPGVDQVGADARAAMLATRSIKTSSKRWAIDTAISMVDLTTLEGADTAGKVRALCSKAVRPDPTDSTVPSVGAICVYNDMVAIARTHLDAIGGKHVPVAAVSTAFPSGRASMEVKIQDTQDAIDAGAAEIDMVIDRGAFLSGQFGLVFDEIVKIREVCGDRAHLKVIFET
;
A
#
# COMPACT_ATOMS: atom_id res chain seq x y z
N MET A 1 23.31 -12.75 -5.77
CA MET A 1 23.00 -11.39 -6.23
C MET A 1 23.37 -10.46 -5.10
N SER A 2 24.42 -9.63 -5.24
CA SER A 2 24.82 -8.70 -4.18
C SER A 2 23.83 -7.54 -4.18
N PHE A 3 22.86 -7.60 -3.26
CA PHE A 3 21.98 -6.46 -3.00
C PHE A 3 22.71 -5.53 -2.02
N TYR A 4 22.99 -4.30 -2.45
CA TYR A 4 23.34 -3.15 -1.60
C TYR A 4 24.36 -3.40 -0.47
N GLY A 5 25.43 -4.16 -0.73
CA GLY A 5 26.48 -4.39 0.28
C GLY A 5 26.16 -5.49 1.31
N ILE A 6 25.06 -6.22 1.14
CA ILE A 6 24.82 -7.49 1.85
C ILE A 6 25.71 -8.55 1.20
N VAL A 7 26.80 -8.92 1.88
CA VAL A 7 27.88 -9.73 1.31
C VAL A 7 27.50 -11.22 1.22
N ASP A 8 26.74 -11.72 2.20
CA ASP A 8 26.45 -13.16 2.37
C ASP A 8 24.98 -13.47 2.70
N GLY A 9 24.12 -12.46 2.82
CA GLY A 9 22.71 -12.65 3.21
C GLY A 9 22.52 -12.97 4.70
N SER A 10 23.56 -12.92 5.53
CA SER A 10 23.45 -13.24 6.95
C SER A 10 22.77 -12.13 7.74
N GLU A 11 22.11 -12.51 8.83
CA GLU A 11 21.54 -11.59 9.81
C GLU A 11 22.59 -10.58 10.32
N SER A 12 23.85 -11.00 10.49
CA SER A 12 24.96 -10.13 10.88
C SER A 12 25.27 -9.06 9.82
N SER A 13 25.35 -9.45 8.55
CA SER A 13 25.59 -8.51 7.45
C SER A 13 24.45 -7.51 7.31
N LEU A 14 23.20 -7.96 7.46
CA LEU A 14 22.03 -7.09 7.40
C LEU A 14 22.03 -6.08 8.56
N LYS A 15 22.31 -6.53 9.78
CA LYS A 15 22.45 -5.65 10.96
C LYS A 15 23.56 -4.62 10.79
N HIS A 16 24.71 -5.05 10.28
CA HIS A 16 25.84 -4.17 10.01
C HIS A 16 25.48 -3.10 8.97
N PHE A 17 24.82 -3.50 7.87
CA PHE A 17 24.32 -2.57 6.86
C PHE A 17 23.35 -1.54 7.45
N LEU A 18 22.34 -1.99 8.21
CA LEU A 18 21.35 -1.11 8.84
C LEU A 18 22.00 -0.13 9.83
N ALA A 19 23.01 -0.56 10.60
CA ALA A 19 23.73 0.29 11.54
C ALA A 19 24.61 1.36 10.86
N GLN A 20 24.91 1.21 9.58
CA GLN A 20 25.70 2.16 8.79
C GLN A 20 24.84 3.13 7.98
N LEU A 21 23.52 2.98 8.00
CA LEU A 21 22.63 3.92 7.33
C LEU A 21 22.74 5.32 7.96
N PRO A 22 22.83 6.38 7.16
CA PRO A 22 22.86 7.73 7.69
C PRO A 22 21.54 8.03 8.41
N GLY A 23 21.63 8.72 9.55
CA GLY A 23 20.46 9.23 10.24
C GLY A 23 19.70 10.27 9.40
N VAL A 24 18.44 10.49 9.75
CA VAL A 24 17.62 11.54 9.12
C VAL A 24 17.98 12.89 9.75
N ASP A 25 18.30 13.89 8.92
CA ASP A 25 18.43 15.28 9.35
C ASP A 25 17.05 15.89 9.61
N GLN A 26 16.51 15.58 10.79
CA GLN A 26 15.19 16.03 11.21
C GLN A 26 15.11 17.57 11.28
N VAL A 27 16.15 18.22 11.82
CA VAL A 27 16.19 19.69 11.94
C VAL A 27 16.14 20.35 10.56
N GLY A 28 16.93 19.86 9.59
CA GLY A 28 16.91 20.37 8.23
C GLY A 28 15.59 20.08 7.49
N ALA A 29 14.96 18.94 7.75
CA ALA A 29 13.62 18.64 7.22
C ALA A 29 12.57 19.62 7.78
N ASP A 30 12.54 19.81 9.10
CA ASP A 30 11.60 20.71 9.78
C ASP A 30 11.80 22.17 9.35
N ALA A 31 13.05 22.63 9.25
CA ALA A 31 13.36 23.97 8.78
C ALA A 31 12.86 24.23 7.35
N ARG A 32 13.07 23.27 6.42
CA ARG A 32 12.57 23.38 5.05
C ARG A 32 11.04 23.38 4.99
N ALA A 33 10.38 22.55 5.79
CA ALA A 33 8.93 22.54 5.89
C ALA A 33 8.39 23.87 6.43
N ALA A 34 9.01 24.42 7.49
CA ALA A 34 8.63 25.70 8.09
C ALA A 34 8.76 26.88 7.11
N MET A 35 9.77 26.87 6.23
CA MET A 35 9.91 27.90 5.18
C MET A 35 8.69 27.99 4.26
N LEU A 36 8.05 26.86 3.95
CA LEU A 36 6.86 26.80 3.10
C LEU A 36 5.62 27.39 3.79
N ALA A 37 5.59 27.43 5.12
CA ALA A 37 4.46 27.94 5.90
C ALA A 37 4.43 29.48 6.05
N THR A 38 5.47 30.18 5.58
CA THR A 38 5.62 31.63 5.81
C THR A 38 4.78 32.52 4.88
N ARG A 39 4.09 31.95 3.88
CA ARG A 39 3.36 32.71 2.85
C ARG A 39 1.97 32.15 2.62
N SER A 40 1.03 33.02 2.27
CA SER A 40 -0.31 32.61 1.88
C SER A 40 -0.30 31.79 0.59
N ILE A 41 -0.96 30.64 0.61
CA ILE A 41 -1.13 29.77 -0.57
C ILE A 41 -2.23 30.35 -1.47
N LYS A 42 -1.94 30.51 -2.76
CA LYS A 42 -2.91 30.96 -3.76
C LYS A 42 -4.10 30.00 -3.83
N THR A 43 -5.30 30.52 -4.05
CA THR A 43 -6.52 29.70 -4.17
C THR A 43 -6.41 28.64 -5.27
N SER A 44 -5.75 28.95 -6.40
CA SER A 44 -5.50 27.97 -7.47
C SER A 44 -4.61 26.82 -7.01
N SER A 45 -3.56 27.11 -6.23
CA SER A 45 -2.67 26.09 -5.65
C SER A 45 -3.39 25.22 -4.62
N LYS A 46 -4.30 25.80 -3.82
CA LYS A 46 -5.14 25.03 -2.89
C LYS A 46 -6.05 24.05 -3.62
N ARG A 47 -6.71 24.49 -4.70
CA ARG A 47 -7.56 23.62 -5.54
C ARG A 47 -6.75 22.47 -6.15
N TRP A 48 -5.63 22.80 -6.80
CA TRP A 48 -4.73 21.78 -7.33
C TRP A 48 -4.28 20.78 -6.27
N ALA A 49 -3.95 21.25 -5.06
CA ALA A 49 -3.51 20.36 -3.98
C ALA A 49 -4.64 19.44 -3.50
N ILE A 50 -5.89 19.91 -3.46
CA ILE A 50 -7.06 19.08 -3.12
C ILE A 50 -7.28 18.02 -4.20
N ASP A 51 -7.29 18.40 -5.48
CA ASP A 51 -7.47 17.45 -6.59
C ASP A 51 -6.34 16.41 -6.60
N THR A 52 -5.11 16.85 -6.36
CA THR A 52 -3.94 15.97 -6.25
C THR A 52 -4.09 15.01 -5.08
N ALA A 53 -4.51 15.51 -3.91
CA ALA A 53 -4.75 14.67 -2.75
C ALA A 53 -5.78 13.59 -3.06
N ILE A 54 -6.92 13.94 -3.68
CA ILE A 54 -7.97 13.00 -4.09
C ILE A 54 -7.39 11.91 -5.01
N SER A 55 -6.62 12.30 -6.03
CA SER A 55 -5.99 11.36 -6.98
C SER A 55 -4.93 10.43 -6.38
N MET A 56 -4.48 10.69 -5.16
CA MET A 56 -3.50 9.87 -4.42
C MET A 56 -4.15 9.07 -3.29
N VAL A 57 -5.48 9.10 -3.15
CA VAL A 57 -6.19 8.32 -2.13
C VAL A 57 -6.32 6.86 -2.57
N ASP A 58 -5.95 5.95 -1.68
CA ASP A 58 -6.43 4.56 -1.71
C ASP A 58 -7.72 4.50 -0.89
N LEU A 59 -8.86 4.55 -1.58
CA LEU A 59 -10.16 4.62 -0.91
C LEU A 59 -10.47 3.26 -0.31
N THR A 60 -10.42 3.19 1.02
CA THR A 60 -10.29 1.93 1.74
C THR A 60 -11.55 1.55 2.51
N THR A 61 -11.90 0.27 2.51
CA THR A 61 -12.79 -0.35 3.51
C THR A 61 -12.21 -1.69 3.93
N LEU A 62 -11.98 -1.86 5.23
CA LEU A 62 -11.38 -3.05 5.83
C LEU A 62 -12.14 -3.42 7.12
N GLU A 63 -13.46 -3.33 7.08
CA GLU A 63 -14.31 -3.71 8.21
C GLU A 63 -14.67 -5.19 8.11
N GLY A 64 -14.65 -5.91 9.24
CA GLY A 64 -15.08 -7.32 9.27
C GLY A 64 -16.55 -7.55 8.91
N ALA A 65 -17.34 -6.47 8.77
CA ALA A 65 -18.73 -6.49 8.32
C ALA A 65 -18.90 -6.04 6.86
N ASP A 66 -17.80 -5.92 6.10
CA ASP A 66 -17.86 -5.51 4.70
C ASP A 66 -18.70 -6.50 3.87
N THR A 67 -19.54 -5.92 3.01
CA THR A 67 -20.43 -6.67 2.13
C THR A 67 -20.16 -6.29 0.68
N ALA A 68 -20.57 -7.16 -0.24
CA ALA A 68 -20.52 -6.87 -1.67
C ALA A 68 -21.19 -5.51 -2.01
N GLY A 69 -22.31 -5.18 -1.38
CA GLY A 69 -23.00 -3.91 -1.59
C GLY A 69 -22.18 -2.70 -1.16
N LYS A 70 -21.52 -2.79 0.00
CA LYS A 70 -20.64 -1.73 0.50
C LYS A 70 -19.41 -1.52 -0.39
N VAL A 71 -18.79 -2.60 -0.85
CA VAL A 71 -17.64 -2.54 -1.76
C VAL A 71 -18.03 -1.94 -3.12
N ARG A 72 -19.21 -2.27 -3.67
CA ARG A 72 -19.71 -1.63 -4.89
C ARG A 72 -19.97 -0.14 -4.72
N ALA A 73 -20.48 0.28 -3.56
CA ALA A 73 -20.65 1.69 -3.24
C ALA A 73 -19.29 2.41 -3.14
N LEU A 74 -18.29 1.78 -2.50
CA LEU A 74 -16.91 2.26 -2.46
C LEU A 74 -16.33 2.45 -3.86
N CYS A 75 -16.46 1.45 -4.73
CA CYS A 75 -16.01 1.52 -6.12
C CYS A 75 -16.66 2.67 -6.90
N SER A 76 -17.96 2.89 -6.69
CA SER A 76 -18.69 3.98 -7.35
C SER A 76 -18.18 5.34 -6.88
N LYS A 77 -17.91 5.49 -5.58
CA LYS A 77 -17.29 6.68 -4.99
C LYS A 77 -15.84 6.86 -5.43
N ALA A 78 -15.10 5.78 -5.66
CA ALA A 78 -13.72 5.84 -6.14
C ALA A 78 -13.63 6.48 -7.54
N VAL A 79 -14.55 6.10 -8.43
CA VAL A 79 -14.63 6.66 -9.79
C VAL A 79 -15.18 8.09 -9.78
N ARG A 80 -16.15 8.39 -8.90
CA ARG A 80 -16.77 9.73 -8.77
C ARG A 80 -16.85 10.14 -7.29
N PRO A 81 -15.77 10.72 -6.72
CA PRO A 81 -15.75 11.08 -5.31
C PRO A 81 -16.79 12.13 -4.92
N ASP A 82 -17.02 13.10 -5.81
CA ASP A 82 -18.11 14.06 -5.72
C ASP A 82 -19.17 13.77 -6.80
N PRO A 83 -20.38 13.32 -6.44
CA PRO A 83 -21.43 13.05 -7.42
C PRO A 83 -22.07 14.32 -8.00
N THR A 84 -21.79 15.50 -7.41
CA THR A 84 -22.33 16.80 -7.84
C THR A 84 -21.37 17.60 -8.70
N ASP A 85 -20.07 17.26 -8.69
CA ASP A 85 -19.02 17.91 -9.46
C ASP A 85 -18.18 16.89 -10.25
N SER A 86 -18.43 16.81 -11.56
CA SER A 86 -17.71 15.90 -12.45
C SER A 86 -16.27 16.32 -12.77
N THR A 87 -15.83 17.50 -12.30
CA THR A 87 -14.43 17.95 -12.46
C THR A 87 -13.49 17.36 -11.41
N VAL A 88 -14.05 16.82 -10.32
CA VAL A 88 -13.28 16.13 -9.27
C VAL A 88 -12.68 14.84 -9.85
N PRO A 89 -11.35 14.62 -9.70
CA PRO A 89 -10.69 13.44 -10.24
C PRO A 89 -11.14 12.17 -9.49
N SER A 90 -10.98 11.01 -10.13
CA SER A 90 -11.09 9.73 -9.43
C SER A 90 -9.96 9.57 -8.41
N VAL A 91 -10.16 8.68 -7.46
CA VAL A 91 -9.12 8.29 -6.51
C VAL A 91 -7.98 7.50 -7.18
N GLY A 92 -6.88 7.33 -6.46
CA GLY A 92 -5.70 6.61 -6.94
C GLY A 92 -5.91 5.10 -7.00
N ALA A 93 -6.57 4.52 -5.99
CA ALA A 93 -6.95 3.11 -5.92
C ALA A 93 -8.15 2.90 -5.00
N ILE A 94 -8.66 1.67 -4.93
CA ILE A 94 -9.42 1.21 -3.77
C ILE A 94 -8.64 0.14 -3.02
N CYS A 95 -8.80 0.04 -1.70
CA CYS A 95 -8.20 -1.02 -0.90
C CYS A 95 -9.28 -1.78 -0.12
N VAL A 96 -9.28 -3.11 -0.26
CA VAL A 96 -10.29 -4.02 0.29
C VAL A 96 -9.66 -5.30 0.85
N TYR A 97 -10.43 -6.09 1.59
CA TYR A 97 -10.04 -7.47 1.90
C TYR A 97 -9.94 -8.32 0.63
N ASN A 98 -9.06 -9.31 0.67
CA ASN A 98 -8.76 -10.21 -0.44
C ASN A 98 -10.02 -10.83 -1.07
N ASP A 99 -10.95 -11.33 -0.26
CA ASP A 99 -12.20 -11.95 -0.73
C ASP A 99 -13.14 -11.00 -1.48
N MET A 100 -12.94 -9.68 -1.33
CA MET A 100 -13.73 -8.64 -1.98
C MET A 100 -13.14 -8.16 -3.30
N VAL A 101 -11.90 -8.56 -3.65
CA VAL A 101 -11.18 -8.08 -4.84
C VAL A 101 -11.95 -8.36 -6.13
N ALA A 102 -12.43 -9.59 -6.32
CA ALA A 102 -13.16 -9.97 -7.53
C ALA A 102 -14.47 -9.17 -7.69
N ILE A 103 -15.15 -8.87 -6.57
CA ILE A 103 -16.37 -8.06 -6.54
C ILE A 103 -16.06 -6.63 -6.94
N ALA A 104 -15.01 -6.05 -6.35
CA ALA A 104 -14.53 -4.72 -6.65
C ALA A 104 -14.14 -4.56 -8.13
N ARG A 105 -13.28 -5.46 -8.63
CA ARG A 105 -12.79 -5.43 -10.01
C ARG A 105 -13.94 -5.54 -11.01
N THR A 106 -14.84 -6.51 -10.83
CA THR A 106 -16.02 -6.70 -11.69
C THR A 106 -16.90 -5.45 -11.72
N HIS A 107 -17.16 -4.83 -10.56
CA HIS A 107 -18.02 -3.65 -10.50
C HIS A 107 -17.36 -2.43 -11.13
N LEU A 108 -16.07 -2.19 -10.86
CA LEU A 108 -15.31 -1.10 -11.48
C LEU A 108 -15.31 -1.23 -13.02
N ASP A 109 -15.12 -2.43 -13.55
CA ASP A 109 -15.19 -2.66 -15.00
C ASP A 109 -16.57 -2.34 -15.58
N ALA A 110 -17.64 -2.74 -14.88
CA ALA A 110 -19.01 -2.48 -15.30
C ALA A 110 -19.40 -0.99 -15.32
N ILE A 111 -18.76 -0.15 -14.49
CA ILE A 111 -19.05 1.28 -14.38
C ILE A 111 -18.03 2.18 -15.10
N GLY A 112 -17.11 1.59 -15.88
CA GLY A 112 -16.07 2.34 -16.62
C GLY A 112 -14.89 2.82 -15.75
N GLY A 113 -14.71 2.25 -14.57
CA GLY A 113 -13.60 2.53 -13.64
C GLY A 113 -12.38 1.63 -13.84
N LYS A 114 -12.07 1.20 -15.07
CA LYS A 114 -10.96 0.28 -15.35
C LYS A 114 -9.59 0.86 -14.97
N HIS A 115 -9.45 2.19 -14.99
CA HIS A 115 -8.22 2.89 -14.61
C HIS A 115 -7.98 2.95 -13.10
N VAL A 116 -9.00 2.66 -12.26
CA VAL A 116 -8.84 2.59 -10.81
C VAL A 116 -8.37 1.17 -10.43
N PRO A 117 -7.13 1.00 -9.93
CA PRO A 117 -6.63 -0.28 -9.46
C PRO A 117 -7.36 -0.73 -8.19
N VAL A 118 -7.36 -2.05 -7.98
CA VAL A 118 -7.82 -2.67 -6.73
C VAL A 118 -6.59 -3.15 -5.98
N ALA A 119 -6.36 -2.57 -4.81
CA ALA A 119 -5.42 -3.04 -3.80
C ALA A 119 -6.12 -4.05 -2.89
N ALA A 120 -5.38 -5.06 -2.47
CA ALA A 120 -5.82 -6.03 -1.48
C ALA A 120 -4.88 -6.01 -0.29
N VAL A 121 -5.42 -5.92 0.93
CA VAL A 121 -4.64 -6.32 2.09
C VAL A 121 -4.45 -7.83 2.08
N SER A 122 -3.21 -8.27 2.27
CA SER A 122 -2.81 -9.67 2.20
C SER A 122 -1.83 -9.99 3.35
N THR A 123 -1.23 -11.17 3.27
CA THR A 123 -0.17 -11.67 4.16
C THR A 123 -0.59 -11.67 5.63
N ALA A 124 -1.81 -12.12 5.90
CA ALA A 124 -2.40 -12.18 7.25
C ALA A 124 -2.58 -10.80 7.93
N PHE A 125 -3.04 -9.81 7.17
CA PHE A 125 -3.54 -8.54 7.69
C PHE A 125 -4.61 -8.78 8.80
N PRO A 126 -4.62 -7.97 9.89
CA PRO A 126 -3.71 -6.86 10.19
C PRO A 126 -2.43 -7.30 10.91
N SER A 127 -2.31 -8.58 11.28
CA SER A 127 -1.24 -9.02 12.18
C SER A 127 0.11 -9.19 11.50
N GLY A 128 0.14 -9.55 10.22
CA GLY A 128 1.35 -9.99 9.52
C GLY A 128 1.87 -11.36 10.00
N ARG A 129 1.09 -12.11 10.79
CA ARG A 129 1.54 -13.33 11.49
C ARG A 129 0.81 -14.57 11.00
N ALA A 130 1.42 -15.22 10.02
CA ALA A 130 1.03 -16.54 9.52
C ALA A 130 2.28 -17.24 8.94
N SER A 131 2.17 -18.52 8.60
CA SER A 131 3.25 -19.21 7.87
C SER A 131 3.49 -18.55 6.51
N MET A 132 4.71 -18.67 5.99
CA MET A 132 5.05 -18.19 4.66
C MET A 132 4.14 -18.79 3.58
N GLU A 133 3.76 -20.07 3.71
CA GLU A 133 2.83 -20.75 2.80
C GLU A 133 1.47 -20.06 2.74
N VAL A 134 0.90 -19.70 3.91
CA VAL A 134 -0.36 -18.97 3.98
C VAL A 134 -0.22 -17.58 3.35
N LYS A 135 0.88 -16.86 3.63
CA LYS A 135 1.12 -15.52 3.04
C LYS A 135 1.26 -15.57 1.52
N ILE A 136 1.89 -16.61 0.98
CA ILE A 136 2.03 -16.85 -0.47
C ILE A 136 0.66 -17.12 -1.07
N GLN A 137 -0.11 -18.03 -0.49
CA GLN A 137 -1.43 -18.40 -1.02
C GLN A 137 -2.39 -17.21 -1.00
N ASP A 138 -2.45 -16.49 0.12
CA ASP A 138 -3.25 -15.27 0.29
C ASP A 138 -2.92 -14.25 -0.82
N THR A 139 -1.63 -13.99 -1.04
CA THR A 139 -1.18 -13.09 -2.13
C THR A 139 -1.56 -13.61 -3.51
N GLN A 140 -1.38 -14.90 -3.78
CA GLN A 140 -1.73 -15.50 -5.07
C GLN A 140 -3.23 -15.39 -5.35
N ASP A 141 -4.06 -15.67 -4.35
CA ASP A 141 -5.52 -15.56 -4.43
C ASP A 141 -5.96 -14.13 -4.77
N ALA A 142 -5.34 -13.12 -4.15
CA ALA A 142 -5.64 -11.71 -4.43
C ALA A 142 -5.30 -11.34 -5.88
N ILE A 143 -4.12 -11.73 -6.36
CA ILE A 143 -3.67 -11.44 -7.73
C ILE A 143 -4.57 -12.17 -8.75
N ASP A 144 -4.97 -13.41 -8.48
CA ASP A 144 -5.86 -14.19 -9.34
C ASP A 144 -7.29 -13.65 -9.34
N ALA A 145 -7.74 -13.06 -8.23
CA ALA A 145 -8.99 -12.31 -8.14
C ALA A 145 -8.96 -10.95 -8.89
N GLY A 146 -7.77 -10.48 -9.30
CA GLY A 146 -7.59 -9.27 -10.09
C GLY A 146 -7.05 -8.06 -9.33
N ALA A 147 -6.41 -8.26 -8.18
CA ALA A 147 -5.69 -7.21 -7.48
C ALA A 147 -4.50 -6.73 -8.34
N ALA A 148 -4.38 -5.41 -8.49
CA ALA A 148 -3.25 -4.76 -9.15
C ALA A 148 -2.18 -4.32 -8.14
N GLU A 149 -2.53 -4.31 -6.86
CA GLU A 149 -1.65 -3.92 -5.76
C GLU A 149 -1.90 -4.84 -4.56
N ILE A 150 -0.83 -5.13 -3.82
CA ILE A 150 -0.85 -5.97 -2.63
C ILE A 150 -0.29 -5.18 -1.47
N ASP A 151 -1.08 -5.02 -0.42
CA ASP A 151 -0.71 -4.34 0.81
C ASP A 151 -0.33 -5.41 1.85
N MET A 152 0.96 -5.73 1.88
CA MET A 152 1.56 -6.71 2.80
C MET A 152 1.79 -6.08 4.17
N VAL A 153 1.48 -6.79 5.25
CA VAL A 153 1.90 -6.42 6.62
C VAL A 153 3.10 -7.25 7.04
N ILE A 154 4.14 -6.60 7.57
CA ILE A 154 5.32 -7.30 8.11
C ILE A 154 4.99 -8.03 9.42
N ASP A 155 5.73 -9.11 9.74
CA ASP A 155 5.74 -9.61 11.12
C ASP A 155 6.49 -8.62 12.02
N ARG A 156 5.73 -7.71 12.63
CA ARG A 156 6.26 -6.70 13.55
C ARG A 156 6.94 -7.34 14.78
N GLY A 157 6.49 -8.52 15.21
CA GLY A 157 7.10 -9.25 16.32
C GLY A 157 8.50 -9.76 15.96
N ALA A 158 8.66 -10.31 14.77
CA ALA A 158 9.97 -10.68 14.21
C ALA A 158 10.89 -9.45 14.09
N PHE A 159 10.38 -8.35 13.54
CA PHE A 159 11.15 -7.11 13.41
C PHE A 159 11.64 -6.58 14.76
N LEU A 160 10.75 -6.42 15.74
CA LEU A 160 11.09 -5.89 17.06
C LEU A 160 11.98 -6.83 17.89
N SER A 161 11.97 -8.13 17.60
CA SER A 161 12.89 -9.11 18.21
C SER A 161 14.25 -9.17 17.49
N GLY A 162 14.48 -8.32 16.48
CA GLY A 162 15.75 -8.24 15.76
C GLY A 162 15.99 -9.42 14.82
N GLN A 163 14.92 -10.04 14.32
CA GLN A 163 14.94 -11.06 13.26
C GLN A 163 14.70 -10.39 11.90
N PHE A 164 15.64 -9.55 11.47
CA PHE A 164 15.46 -8.74 10.27
C PHE A 164 15.55 -9.57 8.99
N GLY A 165 16.37 -10.62 8.98
CA GLY A 165 16.49 -11.54 7.86
C GLY A 165 15.16 -12.23 7.56
N LEU A 166 14.42 -12.65 8.60
CA LEU A 166 13.08 -13.23 8.42
C LEU A 166 12.13 -12.26 7.72
N VAL A 167 12.04 -11.01 8.19
CA VAL A 167 11.17 -9.99 7.58
C VAL A 167 11.60 -9.67 6.15
N PHE A 168 12.91 -9.56 5.92
CA PHE A 168 13.48 -9.35 4.58
C PHE A 168 13.09 -10.48 3.62
N ASP A 169 13.29 -11.74 4.02
CA ASP A 169 13.00 -12.92 3.21
C ASP A 169 11.51 -13.02 2.88
N GLU A 170 10.64 -12.69 3.85
CA GLU A 170 9.19 -12.62 3.62
C GLU A 170 8.85 -11.59 2.54
N ILE A 171 9.39 -10.37 2.64
CA ILE A 171 9.12 -9.30 1.66
C ILE A 171 9.63 -9.70 0.27
N VAL A 172 10.85 -10.26 0.18
CA VAL A 172 11.43 -10.73 -1.08
C VAL A 172 10.53 -11.81 -1.70
N LYS A 173 10.10 -12.80 -0.90
CA LYS A 173 9.26 -13.89 -1.39
C LYS A 173 7.90 -13.38 -1.87
N ILE A 174 7.25 -12.49 -1.13
CA ILE A 174 5.97 -11.90 -1.58
C ILE A 174 6.16 -11.02 -2.82
N ARG A 175 7.27 -10.27 -2.93
CA ARG A 175 7.60 -9.51 -4.13
C ARG A 175 7.76 -10.40 -5.36
N GLU A 176 8.41 -11.57 -5.19
CA GLU A 176 8.54 -12.59 -6.24
C GLU A 176 7.16 -13.11 -6.70
N VAL A 177 6.24 -13.39 -5.76
CA VAL A 177 4.86 -13.82 -6.07
C VAL A 177 4.10 -12.74 -6.84
N CYS A 178 4.22 -11.47 -6.44
CA CYS A 178 3.58 -10.36 -7.16
C CYS A 178 4.07 -10.23 -8.61
N GLY A 179 5.37 -10.48 -8.87
CA GLY A 179 5.97 -10.40 -10.19
C GLY A 179 5.65 -9.07 -10.90
N ASP A 180 5.25 -9.16 -12.18
CA ASP A 180 4.77 -8.00 -12.95
C ASP A 180 3.24 -7.84 -12.91
N ARG A 181 2.54 -8.72 -12.19
CA ARG A 181 1.07 -8.74 -12.13
C ARG A 181 0.52 -7.74 -11.11
N ALA A 182 1.25 -7.49 -10.03
CA ALA A 182 0.83 -6.57 -8.98
C ALA A 182 2.02 -5.77 -8.39
N HIS A 183 1.73 -4.54 -7.96
CA HIS A 183 2.64 -3.72 -7.18
C HIS A 183 2.61 -4.15 -5.71
N LEU A 184 3.76 -4.27 -5.05
CA LEU A 184 3.82 -4.59 -3.62
C LEU A 184 4.00 -3.32 -2.79
N LYS A 185 3.06 -3.06 -1.88
CA LYS A 185 3.18 -2.08 -0.80
C LYS A 185 3.43 -2.84 0.51
N VAL A 186 4.26 -2.29 1.38
CA VAL A 186 4.64 -2.93 2.65
C VAL A 186 4.28 -2.01 3.82
N ILE A 187 3.40 -2.50 4.68
CA ILE A 187 2.91 -1.85 5.89
C ILE A 187 3.87 -2.20 7.04
N PHE A 188 4.44 -1.15 7.66
CA PHE A 188 5.41 -1.28 8.75
C PHE A 188 4.82 -1.21 10.15
N GLU A 189 3.58 -0.72 10.31
CA GLU A 189 2.90 -0.56 11.61
C GLU A 189 3.72 0.29 12.60
N THR A 190 3.92 1.56 12.22
CA THR A 190 4.77 2.59 12.89
C THR A 190 4.04 3.37 13.96
#